data_AF-A0AAU1EH61-F1
#
_entry.id   AF-A0AAU1EH61-F1
#
_cell.length_a   1.000
_cell.length_b   1.000
_cell.length_c   1.000
_cell.angle_alpha   90.00
_cell.angle_beta   90.00
_cell.angle_gamma   90.00
#
_symmetry.space_group_name_H-M   'P 1'
#
loop_
_entity.id
_entity.type
_entity.pdbx_description
1 polymer ?
#
loop_
_entity_poly.entity_id
_entity_poly.type
_entity_poly.pdbx_seq_one_letter_code
_entity_poly.pdbx_strand_id
1 'polypeptide(L)'
;MWLFQDELFKPFGDARACEGSTTELPQVISAGGVPLPADASDVHYATREGTAQVSFLSDRMPDYLHRAGLLPQDAKPFDEQYGGAYGLATDEGELPKGLCGPALKGPAWSYITRGPGSPVNVLIERAPIAPDLFRSPARAVVTFDIT
;
A
#
# COMPACT_ATOMS: atom_id res chain seq x y z
N MET A 1 35.75 5.27 -16.43
CA MET A 1 35.42 6.15 -15.29
C MET A 1 34.30 7.07 -15.74
N TRP A 2 33.27 7.27 -14.88
CA TRP A 2 31.88 7.73 -15.10
C TRP A 2 30.93 6.58 -15.52
N LEU A 3 30.28 5.82 -14.64
CA LEU A 3 29.31 6.06 -13.53
C LEU A 3 27.89 6.46 -14.02
N PHE A 4 26.97 5.49 -13.93
CA PHE A 4 25.52 5.61 -13.75
C PHE A 4 24.73 6.53 -14.70
N GLN A 5 24.30 5.99 -15.85
CA GLN A 5 23.21 6.59 -16.67
C GLN A 5 21.84 5.93 -16.45
N ASP A 6 21.75 4.85 -15.67
CA ASP A 6 20.50 4.09 -15.49
C ASP A 6 19.47 4.74 -14.56
N GLU A 7 19.76 5.90 -13.94
CA GLU A 7 18.83 6.63 -13.07
C GLU A 7 18.12 7.82 -13.75
N LEU A 8 18.32 8.03 -15.06
CA LEU A 8 17.62 9.07 -15.80
C LEU A 8 16.18 8.61 -16.11
N PHE A 9 15.34 8.78 -15.10
CA PHE A 9 13.88 8.80 -15.13
C PHE A 9 13.21 7.42 -15.18
N LYS A 10 12.94 6.84 -14.00
CA LYS A 10 11.78 5.93 -13.82
C LYS A 10 10.54 6.61 -14.42
N PRO A 11 9.51 5.87 -14.89
CA PRO A 11 8.45 6.42 -15.75
C PRO A 11 7.98 7.81 -15.31
N PHE A 12 7.82 8.71 -16.29
CA PHE A 12 7.44 10.13 -16.09
C PHE A 12 8.50 10.99 -15.37
N GLY A 13 9.67 10.44 -15.08
CA GLY A 13 10.69 11.08 -14.24
C GLY A 13 10.43 10.93 -12.75
N ASP A 14 9.46 10.10 -12.35
CA ASP A 14 9.14 9.85 -10.96
C ASP A 14 9.84 8.58 -10.46
N ALA A 15 10.80 8.74 -9.54
CA ALA A 15 11.54 7.64 -8.91
C ALA A 15 10.65 6.66 -8.10
N ARG A 16 9.39 7.01 -7.82
CA ARG A 16 8.41 6.13 -7.18
C ARG A 16 7.70 5.25 -8.20
N ALA A 17 7.64 5.63 -9.47
CA ALA A 17 6.97 4.88 -10.51
C ALA A 17 7.76 3.60 -10.85
N CYS A 18 7.08 2.47 -10.89
CA CYS A 18 7.65 1.21 -11.32
C CYS A 18 7.56 1.07 -12.83
N GLU A 19 8.52 0.36 -13.42
CA GLU A 19 8.57 0.12 -14.86
C GLU A 19 7.26 -0.51 -15.37
N GLY A 20 6.80 -0.05 -16.54
CA GLY A 20 5.53 -0.47 -17.12
C GLY A 20 4.29 0.26 -16.60
N SER A 21 4.46 1.21 -15.67
CA SER A 21 3.38 2.13 -15.28
C SER A 21 2.88 2.94 -16.47
N THR A 22 1.56 3.04 -16.59
CA THR A 22 0.87 3.65 -17.75
C THR A 22 0.38 5.07 -17.47
N THR A 23 0.39 5.50 -16.21
CA THR A 23 -0.09 6.81 -15.77
C THR A 23 0.75 7.32 -14.59
N GLU A 24 1.11 8.60 -14.62
CA GLU A 24 1.80 9.29 -13.53
C GLU A 24 0.81 9.55 -12.39
N LEU A 25 1.23 9.27 -11.15
CA LEU A 25 0.47 9.67 -9.98
C LEU A 25 0.95 11.04 -9.48
N PRO A 26 0.06 11.87 -8.91
CA PRO A 26 0.45 13.14 -8.31
C PRO A 26 1.52 12.97 -7.23
N GLN A 27 2.22 14.07 -6.91
CA GLN A 27 3.18 14.07 -5.80
C GLN A 27 2.52 13.64 -4.48
N VAL A 28 1.31 14.14 -4.20
CA VAL A 28 0.48 13.68 -3.09
C VAL A 28 -0.47 12.59 -3.58
N ILE A 29 -0.10 11.34 -3.34
CA ILE A 29 -0.94 10.19 -3.70
C ILE A 29 -2.10 10.10 -2.71
N SER A 30 -3.33 10.04 -3.25
CA SER A 30 -4.55 9.86 -2.47
C SER A 30 -5.29 8.63 -2.97
N ALA A 31 -5.49 7.65 -2.10
CA ALA A 31 -6.27 6.46 -2.41
C ALA A 31 -7.69 6.61 -1.84
N GLY A 32 -8.70 6.48 -2.69
CA GLY A 32 -10.10 6.70 -2.27
C GLY A 32 -10.37 8.10 -1.72
N GLY A 33 -9.65 9.11 -2.20
CA GLY A 33 -9.76 10.50 -1.72
C GLY A 33 -9.01 10.79 -0.42
N VAL A 34 -8.27 9.82 0.13
CA VAL A 34 -7.50 9.99 1.36
C VAL A 34 -6.00 9.94 1.07
N PRO A 35 -5.24 11.00 1.40
CA PRO A 35 -3.79 11.00 1.24
C PRO A 35 -3.13 9.85 2.00
N LEU A 36 -2.05 9.32 1.44
CA LEU A 36 -1.16 8.40 2.15
C LEU A 36 -0.74 8.98 3.52
N PRO A 37 -0.35 8.13 4.49
CA PRO A 37 0.17 8.60 5.76
C PRO A 37 1.28 9.64 5.59
N ALA A 38 1.32 10.65 6.47
CA ALA A 38 2.31 11.72 6.39
C ALA A 38 3.76 11.23 6.60
N ASP A 39 3.93 10.08 7.25
CA ASP A 39 5.19 9.37 7.47
C ASP A 39 5.47 8.30 6.40
N ALA A 40 4.65 8.21 5.35
CA ALA A 40 4.84 7.23 4.29
C ALA A 40 6.24 7.38 3.67
N SER A 41 7.00 6.30 3.71
CA SER A 41 8.35 6.20 3.18
C SER A 41 8.48 4.97 2.28
N ASP A 42 9.58 4.88 1.54
CA ASP A 42 9.82 3.77 0.60
C ASP A 42 8.63 3.55 -0.34
N VAL A 43 8.13 4.65 -0.93
CA VAL A 43 6.93 4.66 -1.75
C VAL A 43 7.27 4.19 -3.17
N HIS A 44 6.60 3.14 -3.61
CA HIS A 44 6.66 2.62 -4.98
C HIS A 44 5.25 2.44 -5.52
N TYR A 45 5.01 2.72 -6.79
CA TYR A 45 3.70 2.52 -7.39
C TYR A 45 3.77 1.91 -8.79
N ALA A 46 2.75 1.15 -9.14
CA ALA A 46 2.50 0.67 -10.49
C ALA A 46 1.09 1.09 -10.92
N THR A 47 0.93 1.58 -12.15
CA THR A 47 -0.37 1.96 -12.72
C THR A 47 -0.67 1.19 -14.00
N ARG A 48 -1.84 0.54 -14.07
CA ARG A 48 -2.23 -0.27 -15.22
C ARG A 48 -3.74 -0.36 -15.31
N GLU A 49 -4.27 -0.27 -16.53
CA GLU A 49 -5.69 -0.51 -16.83
C GLU A 49 -6.65 0.35 -15.98
N GLY A 50 -6.25 1.58 -15.66
CA GLY A 50 -7.06 2.50 -14.85
C GLY A 50 -6.97 2.27 -13.33
N THR A 51 -6.09 1.39 -12.87
CA THR A 51 -5.89 1.10 -11.44
C THR A 51 -4.46 1.42 -11.03
N ALA A 52 -4.28 1.91 -9.80
CA ALA A 52 -3.00 2.11 -9.13
C ALA A 52 -2.82 1.07 -8.03
N GLN A 53 -1.60 0.55 -7.91
CA GLN A 53 -1.11 -0.18 -6.75
C GLN A 53 0.06 0.59 -6.16
N VAL A 54 0.02 0.87 -4.86
CA VAL A 54 1.02 1.69 -4.17
C VAL A 54 1.52 0.96 -2.93
N SER A 55 2.81 0.65 -2.89
CA SER A 55 3.52 0.10 -1.73
C SER A 55 4.22 1.21 -0.96
N PHE A 56 4.14 1.19 0.37
CA PHE A 56 4.86 2.12 1.25
C PHE A 56 5.02 1.54 2.66
N LEU A 57 5.92 2.13 3.44
CA LEU A 57 6.11 1.88 4.87
C LEU A 57 5.49 3.01 5.71
N SER A 58 4.81 2.68 6.81
CA SER A 58 4.28 3.67 7.76
C SER A 58 4.06 3.06 9.16
N ASP A 59 4.22 3.89 10.20
CA ASP A 59 3.82 3.59 11.59
C ASP A 59 2.40 4.05 11.91
N ARG A 60 1.76 4.76 10.98
CA ARG A 60 0.44 5.39 11.15
C ARG A 60 -0.69 4.64 10.43
N MET A 61 -0.53 3.34 10.20
CA MET A 61 -1.53 2.52 9.53
C MET A 61 -2.92 2.52 10.20
N PRO A 62 -3.05 2.43 11.54
CA PRO A 62 -4.37 2.51 12.17
C PRO A 62 -5.11 3.82 11.84
N ASP A 63 -4.46 4.96 12.02
CA ASP A 63 -5.00 6.30 11.70
C ASP A 63 -5.39 6.40 10.22
N TYR A 64 -4.56 5.87 9.32
CA TYR A 64 -4.87 5.85 7.89
C TYR A 64 -6.13 5.02 7.57
N LEU A 65 -6.26 3.83 8.15
CA LEU A 65 -7.44 2.98 7.97
C LEU A 65 -8.73 3.67 8.42
N HIS A 66 -8.67 4.43 9.53
CA HIS A 66 -9.81 5.22 10.00
C HIS A 66 -10.16 6.37 9.07
N ARG A 67 -9.16 7.14 8.62
CA ARG A 67 -9.42 8.24 7.67
C ARG A 67 -9.93 7.75 6.32
N ALA A 68 -9.42 6.62 5.85
CA ALA A 68 -9.84 5.95 4.61
C ALA A 68 -11.23 5.30 4.71
N GLY A 69 -11.86 5.30 5.89
CA GLY A 69 -13.17 4.67 6.10
C GLY A 69 -13.16 3.15 6.02
N LEU A 70 -11.97 2.53 6.07
CA LEU A 70 -11.77 1.08 6.06
C LEU A 70 -12.01 0.47 7.43
N LEU A 71 -11.82 1.27 8.49
CA LEU A 71 -12.03 0.88 9.87
C LEU A 71 -12.78 1.99 10.63
N PRO A 72 -13.92 1.72 11.28
CA PRO A 72 -14.58 2.72 12.14
C PRO A 72 -13.67 3.22 13.27
N GLN A 73 -13.83 4.47 13.72
CA GLN A 73 -12.94 5.12 14.69
C GLN A 73 -12.71 4.32 15.99
N ASP A 74 -13.73 3.62 16.48
CA ASP A 74 -13.66 2.84 17.72
C ASP A 74 -13.38 1.34 17.48
N ALA A 75 -13.24 0.93 16.22
CA ALA A 75 -13.00 -0.47 15.88
C ALA A 75 -11.52 -0.82 16.05
N LYS A 76 -11.27 -2.03 16.57
CA LYS A 76 -9.91 -2.54 16.74
C LYS A 76 -9.33 -2.96 15.39
N PRO A 77 -8.01 -2.81 15.18
CA PRO A 77 -7.33 -3.49 14.08
C PRO A 77 -7.61 -5.00 14.08
N PHE A 78 -7.68 -5.59 12.89
CA PHE A 78 -7.88 -7.03 12.66
C PHE A 78 -9.24 -7.61 13.08
N ASP A 79 -10.24 -6.75 13.28
CA ASP A 79 -11.61 -7.21 13.38
C ASP A 79 -12.07 -7.79 12.02
N GLU A 80 -12.43 -9.08 12.02
CA GLU A 80 -12.90 -9.84 10.84
C GLU A 80 -14.19 -9.27 10.25
N GLN A 81 -14.93 -8.46 11.01
CA GLN A 81 -16.06 -7.71 10.47
C GLN A 81 -15.60 -6.72 9.40
N TYR A 82 -14.38 -6.18 9.44
CA TYR A 82 -13.92 -5.13 8.52
C TYR A 82 -12.81 -5.58 7.57
N GLY A 83 -12.13 -6.68 7.87
CA GLY A 83 -11.09 -7.24 7.01
C GLY A 83 -10.94 -8.75 7.17
N GLY A 84 -9.83 -9.28 6.69
CA GLY A 84 -9.53 -10.70 6.85
C GLY A 84 -8.06 -11.01 6.63
N ALA A 85 -7.62 -12.14 7.20
CA ALA A 85 -6.27 -12.65 6.99
C ALA A 85 -6.01 -12.85 5.49
N TYR A 86 -4.90 -12.29 5.01
CA TYR A 86 -4.41 -12.55 3.68
C TYR A 86 -3.59 -13.85 3.71
N GLY A 87 -3.71 -14.68 2.67
CA GLY A 87 -3.13 -16.02 2.60
C GLY A 87 -1.60 -16.06 2.44
N LEU A 88 -0.88 -15.14 3.10
CA LEU A 88 0.56 -15.02 3.11
C LEU A 88 1.07 -15.43 4.49
N ALA A 89 1.73 -16.59 4.57
CA ALA A 89 2.21 -17.16 5.83
C ALA A 89 3.45 -16.43 6.35
N THR A 90 3.85 -16.74 7.59
CA THR A 90 5.08 -16.21 8.19
C THR A 90 6.28 -16.55 7.29
N ASP A 91 7.17 -15.56 7.10
CA ASP A 91 8.37 -15.60 6.25
C ASP A 91 8.12 -15.64 4.72
N GLU A 92 6.88 -15.81 4.29
CA GLU A 92 6.51 -15.61 2.90
C GLU A 92 6.52 -14.13 2.54
N GLY A 93 6.72 -13.85 1.25
CA GLY A 93 6.57 -12.51 0.72
C GLY A 93 5.97 -12.50 -0.67
N GLU A 94 5.13 -11.51 -0.92
CA GLU A 94 4.50 -11.30 -2.21
C GLU A 94 4.77 -9.87 -2.70
N LEU A 95 5.18 -9.76 -3.96
CA LEU A 95 5.28 -8.48 -4.65
C LEU A 95 4.29 -8.53 -5.82
N PRO A 96 3.21 -7.73 -5.77
CA PRO A 96 2.24 -7.67 -6.87
C PRO A 96 2.92 -7.41 -8.22
N LYS A 97 2.41 -8.04 -9.27
CA LYS A 97 3.03 -7.98 -10.60
C LYS A 97 3.14 -6.54 -11.09
N GLY A 98 4.36 -6.14 -11.45
CA GLY A 98 4.67 -4.80 -11.95
C GLY A 98 5.01 -3.79 -10.85
N LEU A 99 4.71 -4.11 -9.58
CA LEU A 99 5.19 -3.33 -8.45
C LEU A 99 6.68 -3.64 -8.23
N CYS A 100 7.43 -2.60 -7.92
CA CYS A 100 8.85 -2.62 -7.63
C CYS A 100 9.08 -2.33 -6.14
N GLY A 101 10.33 -2.49 -5.70
CA GLY A 101 10.69 -2.36 -4.29
C GLY A 101 10.47 -3.65 -3.50
N PRO A 102 10.49 -3.59 -2.16
CA PRO A 102 10.42 -4.77 -1.32
C PRO A 102 9.03 -5.42 -1.34
N ALA A 103 9.02 -6.76 -1.35
CA ALA A 103 7.81 -7.55 -1.20
C ALA A 103 7.12 -7.31 0.16
N LEU A 104 5.78 -7.34 0.17
CA LEU A 104 4.97 -7.43 1.38
C LEU A 104 5.30 -8.76 2.08
N LYS A 105 5.51 -8.74 3.40
CA LYS A 105 5.82 -9.93 4.20
C LYS A 105 4.65 -10.42 5.03
N GLY A 106 4.48 -11.74 5.05
CA GLY A 106 3.49 -12.37 5.92
C GLY A 106 3.90 -12.36 7.40
N PRO A 107 2.93 -12.49 8.32
CA PRO A 107 1.49 -12.53 8.06
C PRO A 107 0.96 -11.16 7.61
N ALA A 108 -0.10 -11.13 6.81
CA ALA A 108 -0.72 -9.90 6.31
C ALA A 108 -2.25 -9.90 6.50
N TRP A 109 -2.84 -8.70 6.47
CA TRP A 109 -4.28 -8.50 6.63
C TRP A 109 -4.83 -7.62 5.51
N SER A 110 -6.00 -7.97 5.00
CA SER A 110 -6.70 -7.24 3.96
C SER A 110 -7.85 -6.43 4.53
N TYR A 111 -8.00 -5.18 4.07
CA TYR A 111 -9.15 -4.33 4.29
C TYR A 111 -9.72 -3.91 2.94
N ILE A 112 -11.05 -3.96 2.80
CA ILE A 112 -11.74 -3.56 1.57
C ILE A 112 -12.80 -2.54 1.97
N THR A 113 -12.91 -1.46 1.20
CA THR A 113 -13.92 -0.43 1.43
C THR A 113 -15.32 -1.03 1.28
N ARG A 114 -16.19 -0.84 2.27
CA ARG A 114 -17.58 -1.32 2.29
C ARG A 114 -18.55 -0.15 2.37
N GLY A 115 -18.57 0.69 1.34
CA GLY A 115 -19.41 1.89 1.33
C GLY A 115 -19.42 2.62 -0.02
N PRO A 116 -20.25 3.66 -0.16
CA PRO A 116 -20.27 4.50 -1.34
C PRO A 116 -18.95 5.29 -1.46
N GLY A 117 -18.33 5.27 -2.63
CA GLY A 117 -17.04 5.91 -2.89
C GLY A 117 -16.20 5.09 -3.88
N SER A 118 -15.03 5.60 -4.24
CA SER A 118 -14.08 4.85 -5.07
C SER A 118 -13.51 3.68 -4.24
N PRO A 119 -13.60 2.44 -4.74
CA PRO A 119 -13.16 1.27 -3.99
C PRO A 119 -11.65 1.34 -3.70
N VAL A 120 -11.28 1.11 -2.45
CA VAL A 120 -9.89 0.93 -2.02
C VAL A 120 -9.74 -0.42 -1.33
N ASN A 121 -8.69 -1.14 -1.71
CA ASN A 121 -8.23 -2.36 -1.04
C ASN A 121 -6.85 -2.09 -0.44
N VAL A 122 -6.63 -2.49 0.82
CA VAL A 122 -5.37 -2.33 1.52
C VAL A 122 -4.92 -3.66 2.08
N LEU A 123 -3.74 -4.12 1.67
CA LEU A 123 -3.00 -5.20 2.30
C LEU A 123 -1.96 -4.61 3.24
N ILE A 124 -1.88 -5.07 4.49
CA ILE A 124 -0.93 -4.54 5.50
C ILE A 124 -0.23 -5.69 6.21
N GLU A 125 1.07 -5.54 6.42
CA GLU A 125 1.84 -6.48 7.23
C GLU A 125 1.40 -6.46 8.69
N ARG A 126 1.21 -7.66 9.24
CA ARG A 126 0.89 -7.92 10.64
C ARG A 126 2.12 -8.43 11.38
N ALA A 127 2.22 -8.12 12.66
CA ALA A 127 3.30 -8.64 13.47
C ALA A 127 3.17 -10.17 13.62
N PRO A 128 4.26 -10.94 13.44
CA PRO A 128 4.21 -12.40 13.46
C PRO A 128 3.96 -12.98 14.86
N ILE A 129 4.39 -12.26 15.91
CA ILE A 129 4.33 -12.71 17.31
C ILE A 129 3.20 -12.01 18.09
N ALA A 130 2.78 -10.83 17.65
CA ALA A 130 1.71 -10.04 18.26
C ALA A 130 0.56 -9.90 17.25
N PRO A 131 -0.34 -10.88 17.15
CA PRO A 131 -1.35 -10.95 16.08
C PRO A 131 -2.36 -9.79 16.09
N ASP A 132 -2.44 -9.04 17.19
CA ASP A 132 -3.30 -7.86 17.34
C ASP A 132 -2.59 -6.55 16.96
N LEU A 133 -1.35 -6.62 16.45
CA LEU A 133 -0.55 -5.47 16.08
C LEU A 133 -0.09 -5.53 14.62
N PHE A 134 0.00 -4.36 13.98
CA PHE A 134 0.76 -4.21 12.74
C PHE A 134 2.27 -4.33 13.03
N ARG A 135 3.07 -4.61 11.99
CA ARG A 135 4.51 -4.33 12.07
C ARG A 135 4.73 -2.83 12.24
N SER A 136 5.89 -2.43 12.76
CA SER A 136 6.24 -1.02 12.97
C SER A 136 7.67 -0.79 12.48
N PRO A 137 7.87 -0.07 11.37
CA PRO A 137 6.82 0.33 10.40
C PRO A 137 6.20 -0.89 9.71
N ALA A 138 4.93 -0.78 9.30
CA ALA A 138 4.28 -1.79 8.48
C ALA A 138 4.38 -1.42 7.01
N ARG A 139 4.69 -2.41 6.16
CA ARG A 139 4.44 -2.26 4.73
C ARG A 139 2.96 -2.41 4.45
N ALA A 140 2.45 -1.53 3.60
CA ALA A 140 1.11 -1.64 3.05
C ALA A 140 1.16 -1.60 1.53
N VAL A 141 0.27 -2.33 0.89
CA VAL A 141 -0.07 -2.20 -0.53
C VAL A 141 -1.50 -1.72 -0.63
N VAL A 142 -1.69 -0.53 -1.20
CA VAL A 142 -3.01 0.08 -1.42
C VAL A 142 -3.33 0.00 -2.91
N THR A 143 -4.50 -0.53 -3.24
CA THR A 143 -5.03 -0.62 -4.60
C THR A 143 -6.28 0.23 -4.74
N PHE A 144 -6.34 1.08 -5.76
CA PHE A 144 -7.47 1.98 -6.03
C PHE A 144 -7.56 2.38 -7.49
N ASP A 145 -8.73 2.83 -7.92
CA ASP A 145 -8.95 3.31 -9.29
C ASP A 145 -8.39 4.71 -9.51
N ILE A 146 -7.76 4.91 -10.66
CA ILE A 146 -7.24 6.18 -11.16
C ILE A 146 -8.33 6.76 -12.08
N THR A 147 -9.25 7.51 -11.49
CA THR A 147 -10.27 8.28 -12.23
C THR A 147 -9.72 9.59 -12.77
#